data_AF-A0A9D7YZY8-F1
#
_entry.id   AF-A0A9D7YZY8-F1
#
_cell.length_a   1.000
_cell.length_b   1.000
_cell.length_c   1.000
_cell.angle_alpha   90.00
_cell.angle_beta   90.00
_cell.angle_gamma   90.00
#
_symmetry.space_group_name_H-M   'P 1'
#
loop_
_entity.id
_entity.type
_entity.pdbx_description
1 polymer ?
#
loop_
_entity_poly.entity_id
_entity_poly.type
_entity_poly.pdbx_seq_one_letter_code
_entity_poly.pdbx_strand_id
1 'polypeptide(L)' 'MASFIEANPLMPIMLIVFQWVELALVIKRLQDRGLTGFLAIFVFVPGINLAFIVGLGLIPGQDGPNAYGPGPNSRWKRPT' A
#
# COMPACT_ATOMS: atom_id res chain seq x y z
N MET A 1 10.27 10.62 -26.58
CA MET A 1 9.80 9.62 -25.59
C MET A 1 10.36 8.25 -25.89
N ALA A 2 10.17 7.70 -27.09
CA ALA A 2 10.75 6.41 -27.50
C ALA A 2 12.28 6.33 -27.28
N SER A 3 13.02 7.37 -27.71
CA SER A 3 14.47 7.46 -27.52
C SER A 3 14.94 7.39 -26.06
N PHE A 4 14.12 7.84 -25.11
CA PHE A 4 14.45 7.80 -23.68
C PHE A 4 14.25 6.40 -23.09
N ILE A 5 13.21 5.69 -23.54
CA ILE A 5 12.95 4.30 -23.14
C ILE A 5 14.00 3.37 -23.74
N GLU A 6 14.40 3.61 -25.00
CA GLU A 6 15.48 2.85 -25.65
C GLU A 6 16.83 3.03 -24.94
N ALA A 7 17.13 4.24 -24.46
CA ALA A 7 18.31 4.50 -23.63
C ALA A 7 18.23 3.84 -22.24
N ASN A 8 17.03 3.50 -21.75
CA ASN A 8 16.78 2.96 -20.41
C ASN A 8 15.82 1.76 -20.45
N PRO A 9 16.22 0.62 -21.04
CA PRO A 9 15.32 -0.49 -21.31
C PRO A 9 14.74 -1.15 -20.03
N LEU A 10 15.42 -1.00 -18.89
CA LEU A 10 14.95 -1.53 -17.60
C LEU A 10 13.84 -0.69 -16.96
N MET A 11 13.72 0.59 -17.35
CA MET A 11 12.83 1.54 -16.70
C MET A 11 11.35 1.11 -16.69
N PRO A 12 10.75 0.62 -17.80
CA PRO A 12 9.36 0.16 -17.77
C PRO A 12 9.12 -1.00 -16.80
N ILE A 13 10.06 -1.95 -16.73
CA ILE A 13 9.97 -3.11 -15.83
C ILE A 13 10.05 -2.64 -14.38
N MET A 14 11.01 -1.75 -14.08
CA MET A 14 11.16 -1.18 -12.75
C MET A 14 9.92 -0.40 -12.31
N LEU A 15 9.29 0.35 -13.21
CA LEU A 15 8.04 1.07 -12.91
C LEU A 15 6.90 0.10 -12.58
N ILE A 16 6.76 -1.01 -13.30
CA ILE A 16 5.74 -2.04 -13.00
C ILE A 16 6.00 -2.68 -11.64
N VAL A 17 7.25 -3.06 -11.35
CA VAL A 17 7.63 -3.66 -10.06
C VAL A 17 7.39 -2.67 -8.92
N PHE A 18 7.78 -1.42 -9.11
CA PHE A 18 7.53 -0.36 -8.14
C PHE A 18 6.03 -0.18 -7.88
N GLN A 19 5.23 -0.11 -8.95
CA GLN A 19 3.78 0.04 -8.86
C GLN A 19 3.13 -1.15 -8.11
N TRP A 20 3.62 -2.36 -8.33
CA TRP A 20 3.17 -3.55 -7.61
C TRP A 20 3.48 -3.46 -6.12
N VAL A 21 4.72 -3.08 -5.77
CA VAL A 21 5.14 -2.93 -4.37
C VAL A 21 4.32 -1.85 -3.67
N GLU A 22 4.12 -0.70 -4.32
CA GLU A 22 3.27 0.39 -3.82
C GLU A 22 1.85 -0.10 -3.52
N LEU A 23 1.21 -0.77 -4.49
CA LEU A 23 -0.14 -1.31 -4.32
C LEU A 23 -0.20 -2.30 -3.15
N ALA A 24 0.77 -3.22 -3.07
CA ALA A 24 0.82 -4.23 -2.02
C ALA A 24 1.04 -3.62 -0.62
N LEU A 25 1.73 -2.49 -0.51
CA LEU A 25 1.91 -1.77 0.76
C LEU A 25 0.65 -1.00 1.16
N VAL A 26 -0.01 -0.33 0.21
CA VAL A 26 -1.25 0.40 0.46
C VAL A 26 -2.37 -0.54 0.90
N ILE A 27 -2.50 -1.71 0.26
CA ILE A 27 -3.46 -2.74 0.68
C ILE A 27 -3.20 -3.15 2.14
N LYS A 28 -1.95 -3.45 2.51
CA LYS A 28 -1.61 -3.79 3.90
C LYS A 28 -1.95 -2.67 4.87
N ARG A 29 -1.67 -1.42 4.53
CA ARG A 29 -2.01 -0.26 5.37
C ARG A 29 -3.51 -0.04 5.53
N LEU A 30 -4.31 -0.33 4.50
CA LEU A 30 -5.77 -0.33 4.61
C LEU A 30 -6.26 -1.45 5.54
N GLN A 31 -5.69 -2.64 5.39
CA GLN A 31 -6.01 -3.80 6.22
C GLN A 31 -5.62 -3.58 7.70
N ASP A 32 -4.47 -2.96 7.96
CA ASP A 32 -4.03 -2.55 9.30
C ASP A 32 -5.07 -1.66 10.00
N ARG A 33 -5.92 -0.97 9.23
CA ARG A 33 -6.98 -0.08 9.70
C ARG A 33 -8.38 -0.70 9.67
N GLY A 34 -8.49 -1.99 9.35
CA GLY A 34 -9.77 -2.67 9.20
C GLY A 34 -10.57 -2.24 7.96
N LEU A 35 -9.95 -1.48 7.04
CA LEU A 35 -10.58 -1.06 5.79
C LEU A 35 -10.41 -2.13 4.71
N THR A 36 -11.28 -2.08 3.69
CA THR A 36 -11.15 -2.95 2.52
C THR A 36 -9.92 -2.58 1.70
N GLY A 37 -9.13 -3.59 1.31
CA GLY A 37 -7.98 -3.42 0.41
C GLY A 37 -8.36 -2.86 -0.96
N PHE A 38 -9.65 -2.93 -1.35
CA PHE A 38 -10.14 -2.38 -2.61
C PHE A 38 -9.94 -0.86 -2.72
N LEU A 39 -9.90 -0.13 -1.59
CA LEU A 39 -9.61 1.31 -1.59
C LEU A 39 -8.22 1.63 -2.14
N ALA A 40 -7.32 0.66 -2.25
CA ALA A 40 -6.00 0.86 -2.84
C ALA A 40 -6.05 1.26 -4.32
N ILE A 41 -7.20 1.08 -5.00
CA ILE A 41 -7.38 1.51 -6.39
C ILE A 41 -7.20 3.03 -6.57
N PHE A 42 -7.37 3.83 -5.51
CA PHE A 42 -7.13 5.28 -5.55
C PHE A 42 -5.68 5.67 -5.83
N VAL A 43 -4.72 4.75 -5.66
CA VAL A 43 -3.30 4.95 -6.06
C VAL A 43 -3.18 5.18 -7.57
N PHE A 44 -4.10 4.63 -8.37
CA PHE A 44 -4.10 4.81 -9.82
C PHE A 44 -4.78 6.11 -10.29
N VAL A 45 -5.41 6.87 -9.39
CA VAL A 45 -6.13 8.10 -9.75
C VAL A 45 -5.18 9.30 -9.64
N PRO A 46 -4.79 9.94 -10.76
CA PRO A 46 -3.90 11.08 -10.74
C PRO A 46 -4.49 12.23 -9.91
N GLY A 47 -3.68 12.84 -9.06
CA GLY A 47 -4.09 13.94 -8.19
C GLY A 47 -4.66 13.51 -6.85
N ILE A 48 -5.26 12.31 -6.76
CA ILE A 48 -5.74 11.73 -5.49
C ILE A 48 -4.65 10.85 -4.86
N ASN A 49 -3.89 10.13 -5.69
CA ASN A 49 -2.89 9.16 -5.25
C ASN A 49 -1.94 9.69 -4.16
N LEU A 50 -1.38 10.89 -4.34
CA LEU A 50 -0.43 11.46 -3.40
C LEU A 50 -1.09 11.79 -2.06
N ALA A 51 -2.25 12.45 -2.08
CA ALA A 51 -3.00 12.77 -0.87
C ALA A 51 -3.44 11.50 -0.12
N PHE A 52 -3.81 10.47 -0.86
CA PHE A 52 -4.22 9.18 -0.31
C PHE A 52 -3.06 8.46 0.38
N ILE A 53 -1.90 8.37 -0.26
CA ILE A 53 -0.70 7.73 0.30
C ILE A 53 -0.20 8.50 1.52
N VAL A 54 -0.13 9.83 1.44
CA VAL A 54 0.29 10.68 2.57
C VAL A 54 -0.69 10.55 3.73
N GLY A 55 -2.00 10.62 3.46
CA GLY A 55 -3.04 10.45 4.49
C GLY A 55 -2.97 9.07 5.16
N LEU A 56 -2.84 7.98 4.40
CA LEU A 56 -2.69 6.63 4.94
C LEU A 56 -1.37 6.44 5.70
N GLY A 57 -0.31 7.14 5.30
CA GLY A 57 1.00 7.05 5.93
C GLY A 57 1.07 7.76 7.29
N LEU A 58 0.38 8.90 7.43
CA LEU A 58 0.42 9.73 8.64
C LEU A 58 -0.57 9.30 9.72
N ILE A 59 -1.68 8.67 9.33
CA ILE A 59 -2.70 8.27 10.30
C ILE A 59 -2.34 6.89 10.88
N PRO A 60 -2.39 6.70 12.21
CA PRO A 60 -2.09 5.42 12.84
C PRO A 60 -3.03 4.29 12.38
N GLY A 61 -2.54 3.05 12.55
CA GLY A 61 -3.32 1.83 12.37
C GLY A 61 -4.46 1.70 13.39
N GLN A 62 -5.28 0.66 13.25
CA GLN A 62 -6.30 0.35 14.25
C GLN A 62 -5.63 -0.10 15.56
N ASP A 63 -6.15 0.37 16.70
CA ASP A 63 -5.67 -0.05 18.01
C ASP A 63 -6.13 -1.48 18.32
N GLY A 64 -5.19 -2.32 18.77
CA GLY A 64 -5.46 -3.70 19.14
C GLY A 64 -5.56 -4.67 17.95
N PRO A 65 -6.02 -5.91 18.19
CA PRO A 65 -6.20 -6.91 17.13
C PRO A 65 -7.23 -6.49 16.09
N ASN A 66 -6.95 -6.77 14.82
CA ASN A 66 -7.89 -6.58 13.71
C ASN A 66 -8.22 -7.94 13.05
N ALA A 67 -9.04 -7.92 12.00
CA ALA A 67 -9.41 -9.13 11.24
C ALA A 67 -8.21 -9.86 10.60
N TYR A 68 -7.06 -9.20 10.53
CA TYR A 68 -5.83 -9.68 9.90
C TYR A 68 -4.77 -10.12 10.92
N GLY A 69 -5.03 -9.98 12.22
CA GLY A 69 -4.17 -10.53 13.26
C GLY A 69 -4.06 -9.67 14.53
N PRO A 70 -3.14 -10.04 15.43
CA PRO A 70 -2.83 -9.27 16.63
C PRO A 70 -2.31 -7.88 16.26
N GLY A 71 -2.61 -6.87 17.09
CA GLY A 71 -2.16 -5.50 16.86
C GLY A 71 -0.62 -5.38 16.83
N PRO A 72 -0.10 -4.27 16.28
CA PRO A 72 1.34 -4.03 16.23
C PRO A 72 1.96 -4.16 17.63
N ASN A 73 3.15 -4.75 17.71
CA ASN A 73 3.89 -4.91 18.97
C ASN A 73 3.17 -5.77 20.03
N SER A 74 2.21 -6.61 19.62
CA SER A 74 1.58 -7.59 20.50
C SER A 74 2.11 -9.00 20.21
N ARG A 75 2.27 -9.81 21.26
CA ARG A 75 2.50 -11.26 21.09
C ARG A 75 1.23 -11.90 20.56
N TRP A 76 1.38 -12.81 19.60
CA TRP A 76 0.29 -13.67 19.16
C TRP A 76 -0.35 -14.37 20.37
N LYS A 77 -1.68 -14.23 20.51
CA LYS A 77 -2.49 -14.94 21.50
C LYS A 77 -3.46 -15.86 20.76
N ARG A 78 -3.62 -17.10 21.25
CA ARG A 78 -4.65 -18.02 20.71
C ARG A 78 -6.03 -17.41 20.96
N PRO A 79 -6.93 -17.41 19.96
CA PRO A 79 -8.35 -17.14 20.21
C PRO A 79 -8.89 -18.23 21.14
N THR A 80 -9.43 -17.82 22.29
CA THR A 80 -10.18 -18.70 23.21
C THR A 80 -11.65 -18.71 22.86
#